data_AF-A0A0D8I5W4-F1
#
_entry.id   AF-A0A0D8I5W4-F1
#
_cell.length_a   1.000
_cell.length_b   1.000
_cell.length_c   1.000
_cell.angle_alpha   90.00
_cell.angle_beta   90.00
_cell.angle_gamma   90.00
#
_symmetry.space_group_name_H-M   'P 1'
#
loop_
_entity.id
_entity.type
_entity.pdbx_description
1 polymer ?
#
loop_
_entity_poly.entity_id
_entity_poly.type
_entity_poly.pdbx_seq_one_letter_code
_entity_poly.pdbx_strand_id
1 'polypeptide(L)'
;MRISKKLYYGISMLIAMTLTILLPGRAFEMTPGGMLRYEFGLPFHYITIYQYQPTSNWMIPNLFGGNAGLGVDPFPLLMNAFILYLIIDFIRPSSSLEEKRALDIELLKYLGILFLGLLLIHRLPHNSYSVMQYIIPPISFQNGGTLYLSGLPILILFIYSFVKIISLSRFAEKSKFFIFLILIVMIMPLMGQSIHLARSTYHALAQSNLAAVDCNFDNSSINITTGEDGEVLVNVSLELIDYGRNHNQFKVRIHIPEKWQAYFDMDSLQLEKIYTTDGYRNTIKIQEELQLQIAEGHTESDIWNHRWYNQTFYYELYNDEESIMIINHGR
;
A
#
# COMPACT_ATOMS: atom_id res chain seq x y z
N MET A 1 -38.43 27.96 -8.91
CA MET A 1 -38.41 28.00 -7.43
C MET A 1 -36.95 28.09 -6.96
N ARG A 2 -36.48 29.24 -6.47
CA ARG A 2 -35.08 29.44 -6.03
C ARG A 2 -34.90 28.76 -4.66
N ILE A 3 -34.43 27.52 -4.65
CA ILE A 3 -33.94 26.88 -3.44
C ILE A 3 -32.78 27.75 -2.90
N SER A 4 -32.87 28.18 -1.64
CA SER A 4 -31.90 29.13 -1.07
C SER A 4 -30.52 28.45 -0.98
N LYS A 5 -29.44 29.23 -1.21
CA LYS A 5 -28.05 28.73 -1.09
C LYS A 5 -27.78 28.07 0.28
N LYS A 6 -28.50 28.50 1.34
CA LYS A 6 -28.41 27.93 2.69
C LYS A 6 -29.03 26.52 2.78
N LEU A 7 -30.13 26.26 2.08
CA LEU A 7 -30.79 24.95 2.10
C LEU A 7 -29.93 23.90 1.38
N TYR A 8 -29.36 24.26 0.23
CA TYR A 8 -28.38 23.41 -0.45
C TYR A 8 -27.17 23.11 0.43
N TYR A 9 -26.64 24.12 1.12
CA TYR A 9 -25.51 23.96 2.04
C TYR A 9 -25.81 22.96 3.17
N GLY A 10 -26.97 23.09 3.81
CA GLY A 10 -27.41 22.19 4.87
C GLY A 10 -27.55 20.74 4.37
N ILE A 11 -28.19 20.54 3.22
CA ILE A 11 -28.36 19.20 2.62
C ILE A 11 -27.01 18.59 2.23
N SER A 12 -26.11 19.38 1.65
CA SER A 12 -24.80 18.88 1.23
C SER A 12 -23.91 18.50 2.42
N MET A 13 -23.96 19.25 3.53
CA MET A 13 -23.28 18.88 4.78
C MET A 13 -23.88 17.62 5.40
N LEU A 14 -25.20 17.47 5.34
CA LEU A 14 -25.88 16.29 5.87
C LEU A 14 -25.54 15.03 5.06
N ILE A 15 -25.52 15.12 3.73
CA ILE A 15 -25.07 14.03 2.85
C ILE A 15 -23.60 13.70 3.12
N ALA A 16 -22.74 14.71 3.27
CA ALA A 16 -21.33 14.52 3.59
C ALA A 16 -21.15 13.75 4.91
N MET A 17 -21.79 14.19 5.99
CA MET A 17 -21.74 13.49 7.28
C MET A 17 -22.32 12.07 7.17
N THR A 18 -23.35 11.86 6.36
CA THR A 18 -23.94 10.51 6.20
C THR A 18 -23.00 9.58 5.42
N LEU A 19 -22.33 10.06 4.37
CA LEU A 19 -21.40 9.26 3.57
C LEU A 19 -20.16 8.83 4.35
N THR A 20 -19.65 9.67 5.25
CA THR A 20 -18.51 9.30 6.11
C THR A 20 -18.87 8.25 7.16
N ILE A 21 -20.17 8.10 7.45
CA ILE A 21 -20.71 7.19 8.46
C ILE A 21 -21.02 5.82 7.83
N LEU A 22 -21.46 5.77 6.58
CA LEU A 22 -21.97 4.54 5.95
C LEU A 22 -20.93 3.68 5.23
N LEU A 23 -19.72 4.20 4.97
CA LEU A 23 -18.70 3.44 4.27
C LEU A 23 -18.14 2.32 5.16
N PRO A 24 -17.99 1.09 4.64
CA PRO A 24 -17.53 -0.05 5.44
C PRO A 24 -16.14 0.23 6.00
N GLY A 25 -16.02 0.03 7.31
CA GLY A 25 -14.78 0.26 8.04
C GLY A 25 -13.74 -0.82 7.78
N ARG A 26 -12.47 -0.52 8.11
CA ARG A 26 -11.44 -1.56 8.16
C ARG A 26 -11.59 -2.33 9.47
N ALA A 27 -11.64 -3.66 9.40
CA ALA A 27 -11.45 -4.50 10.57
C ALA A 27 -9.95 -4.50 10.89
N PHE A 28 -9.60 -4.02 12.07
CA PHE A 28 -8.25 -4.11 12.62
C PHE A 28 -8.22 -5.16 13.72
N GLU A 29 -7.13 -5.94 13.69
CA GLU A 29 -6.51 -6.72 14.76
C GLU A 29 -7.44 -7.34 15.82
N MET A 30 -7.38 -8.66 15.94
CA MET A 30 -7.75 -9.30 17.21
C MET A 30 -6.85 -8.75 18.31
N THR A 31 -7.42 -7.90 19.17
CA THR A 31 -6.73 -7.49 20.40
C THR A 31 -6.50 -8.72 21.31
N PRO A 32 -5.47 -8.71 22.17
CA PRO A 32 -5.27 -9.76 23.16
C PRO A 32 -6.53 -9.90 24.03
N GLY A 33 -7.32 -10.96 23.79
CA GLY A 33 -8.67 -11.13 24.35
C GLY A 33 -9.78 -11.42 23.33
N GLY A 34 -9.47 -11.46 22.03
CA GLY A 34 -10.42 -11.87 20.98
C GLY A 34 -11.44 -10.78 20.60
N MET A 35 -11.20 -9.53 20.98
CA MET A 35 -12.04 -8.39 20.61
C MET A 35 -11.53 -7.77 19.30
N LEU A 36 -12.42 -7.70 18.32
CA LEU A 36 -12.22 -7.08 17.02
C LEU A 36 -12.55 -5.59 17.07
N ARG A 37 -11.77 -4.80 16.34
CA ARG A 37 -11.88 -3.34 16.28
C ARG A 37 -12.26 -2.90 14.86
N TYR A 38 -13.37 -2.19 14.72
CA TYR A 38 -13.84 -1.63 13.44
C TYR A 38 -13.69 -0.12 13.44
N GLU A 39 -12.94 0.43 12.49
CA GLU A 39 -12.77 1.87 12.33
C GLU A 39 -13.57 2.39 11.13
N PHE A 40 -14.40 3.41 11.37
CA PHE A 40 -15.22 4.08 10.37
C PHE A 40 -14.86 5.57 10.29
N GLY A 41 -15.01 6.12 9.09
CA GLY A 41 -14.72 7.52 8.78
C GLY A 41 -13.64 7.65 7.72
N LEU A 42 -13.93 8.44 6.69
CA LEU A 42 -12.97 8.77 5.63
C LEU A 42 -12.90 10.29 5.43
N PRO A 43 -11.70 10.85 5.16
CA PRO A 43 -10.40 10.17 5.12
C PRO A 43 -9.79 9.85 6.50
N PHE A 44 -10.25 10.50 7.58
CA PHE A 44 -9.77 10.23 8.93
C PHE A 44 -10.79 9.40 9.72
N HIS A 45 -10.37 8.36 10.43
CA HIS A 45 -11.29 7.56 11.23
C HIS A 45 -11.73 8.36 12.46
N TYR A 46 -13.03 8.35 12.76
CA TYR A 46 -13.60 9.04 13.92
C TYR A 46 -14.62 8.20 14.67
N ILE A 47 -15.03 7.05 14.15
CA ILE A 47 -15.86 6.08 14.88
C ILE A 47 -15.06 4.79 15.00
N THR A 48 -14.92 4.25 16.20
CA THR A 48 -14.34 2.94 16.46
C THR A 48 -15.36 2.08 17.19
N ILE A 49 -15.70 0.91 16.65
CA ILE A 49 -16.61 -0.06 17.28
C ILE A 49 -15.79 -1.28 17.72
N TYR A 50 -15.97 -1.70 18.97
CA TYR A 50 -15.34 -2.88 19.53
C TYR A 50 -16.34 -4.03 19.64
N GLN A 51 -16.02 -5.23 19.15
CA GLN A 51 -16.91 -6.39 19.15
C GLN A 51 -16.16 -7.70 19.42
N TYR A 52 -16.74 -8.61 20.20
CA TYR A 52 -16.18 -9.96 20.40
C TYR A 52 -16.57 -10.94 19.30
N GLN A 53 -17.77 -10.79 18.71
CA GLN A 53 -18.30 -11.65 17.66
C GLN A 53 -18.99 -10.78 16.59
N PRO A 54 -18.32 -10.44 15.48
CA PRO A 54 -18.90 -9.60 14.46
C PRO A 54 -19.91 -10.38 13.63
N THR A 55 -21.04 -9.76 13.35
CA THR A 55 -22.03 -10.29 12.39
C THR A 55 -21.95 -9.60 11.03
N SER A 56 -21.23 -8.48 10.93
CA SER A 56 -21.11 -7.69 9.72
C SER A 56 -19.86 -6.80 9.72
N ASN A 57 -19.46 -6.32 8.54
CA ASN A 57 -18.47 -5.25 8.39
C ASN A 57 -19.14 -3.88 8.17
N TRP A 58 -20.46 -3.83 8.15
CA TRP A 58 -21.24 -2.61 7.99
C TRP A 58 -21.50 -1.95 9.34
N MET A 59 -21.44 -0.62 9.37
CA MET A 59 -21.56 0.15 10.60
C MET A 59 -22.91 -0.06 11.30
N ILE A 60 -24.03 -0.04 10.55
CA ILE A 60 -25.37 -0.12 11.12
C ILE A 60 -25.59 -1.45 11.87
N PRO A 61 -25.35 -2.63 11.26
CA PRO A 61 -25.41 -3.89 12.01
C PRO A 61 -24.48 -3.93 13.24
N ASN A 62 -23.28 -3.35 13.16
CA ASN A 62 -22.35 -3.36 14.29
C ASN A 62 -22.74 -2.39 15.42
N LEU A 63 -23.44 -1.31 15.11
CA LEU A 63 -23.99 -0.39 16.11
C LEU A 63 -25.15 -1.03 16.89
N PHE A 64 -26.01 -1.79 16.22
CA PHE A 64 -27.26 -2.30 16.81
C PHE A 64 -27.26 -3.80 17.15
N GLY A 65 -26.30 -4.58 16.66
CA GLY A 65 -26.19 -6.03 16.86
C GLY A 65 -25.47 -6.46 18.13
N GLY A 66 -25.11 -5.52 19.01
CA GLY A 66 -24.26 -5.73 20.18
C GLY A 66 -22.82 -5.31 19.91
N ASN A 67 -22.34 -4.32 20.64
CA ASN A 67 -20.93 -3.94 20.69
C ASN A 67 -20.45 -3.89 22.14
N ALA A 68 -19.17 -4.18 22.32
CA ALA A 68 -18.48 -4.09 23.60
C ALA A 68 -18.11 -2.63 23.94
N GLY A 69 -18.08 -1.76 22.94
CA GLY A 69 -17.84 -0.33 23.12
C GLY A 69 -17.87 0.45 21.80
N LEU A 70 -18.03 1.76 21.94
CA LEU A 70 -18.02 2.74 20.85
C LEU A 70 -17.11 3.91 21.24
N GLY A 71 -16.04 4.13 20.48
CA GLY A 71 -15.21 5.33 20.55
C GLY A 71 -15.63 6.31 19.45
N VAL A 72 -15.78 7.59 19.80
CA VAL A 72 -16.00 8.66 18.83
C VAL A 72 -14.98 9.77 19.06
N ASP A 73 -14.22 10.13 18.03
CA ASP A 73 -13.31 11.27 18.06
C ASP A 73 -13.94 12.46 17.30
N PRO A 74 -14.33 13.55 17.98
CA PRO A 74 -14.99 14.67 17.33
C PRO A 74 -14.08 15.44 16.37
N PHE A 75 -12.75 15.41 16.55
CA PHE A 75 -11.85 16.22 15.72
C PHE A 75 -11.70 15.67 14.29
N PRO A 76 -11.43 14.38 14.06
CA PRO A 76 -11.40 13.80 12.72
C PRO A 76 -12.79 13.83 12.04
N LEU A 77 -13.89 13.78 12.81
CA LEU A 77 -15.24 14.01 12.27
C LEU A 77 -15.37 15.41 11.64
N LEU A 78 -14.96 16.46 12.37
CA LEU A 78 -14.98 17.83 11.87
C LEU A 78 -14.06 18.01 10.66
N MET A 79 -12.88 17.39 10.69
CA MET A 79 -11.95 17.39 9.57
C MET A 79 -12.54 16.74 8.32
N ASN A 80 -13.20 15.60 8.47
CA ASN A 80 -13.87 14.93 7.36
C ASN A 80 -15.03 15.76 6.79
N ALA A 81 -15.84 16.37 7.65
CA ALA A 81 -16.93 17.25 7.22
C ALA A 81 -16.39 18.47 6.46
N PHE A 82 -15.30 19.07 6.94
CA PHE A 82 -14.61 20.16 6.24
C PHE A 82 -14.04 19.73 4.89
N ILE A 83 -13.40 18.55 4.84
CA ILE A 83 -12.88 17.93 3.62
C ILE A 83 -13.97 17.71 2.59
N LEU A 84 -15.09 17.11 2.98
CA LEU A 84 -16.22 16.90 2.08
C LEU A 84 -16.84 18.20 1.62
N TYR A 85 -16.92 19.20 2.50
CA TYR A 85 -17.32 20.54 2.09
C TYR A 85 -16.39 21.09 1.00
N LEU A 86 -15.07 20.96 1.17
CA LEU A 86 -14.11 21.38 0.15
C LEU A 86 -14.29 20.59 -1.15
N ILE A 87 -14.57 19.29 -1.09
CA ILE A 87 -14.86 18.45 -2.27
C ILE A 87 -16.14 18.95 -2.97
N ILE A 88 -17.19 19.20 -2.21
CA ILE A 88 -18.47 19.67 -2.76
C ILE A 88 -18.28 21.05 -3.39
N ASP A 89 -17.57 21.98 -2.74
CA ASP A 89 -17.25 23.29 -3.32
C ASP A 89 -16.32 23.17 -4.55
N PHE A 90 -15.39 22.22 -4.53
CA PHE A 90 -14.50 21.92 -5.65
C PHE A 90 -15.27 21.37 -6.86
N ILE A 91 -16.22 20.46 -6.63
CA ILE A 91 -17.07 19.85 -7.67
C ILE A 91 -18.17 20.82 -8.13
N ARG A 92 -18.58 21.79 -7.30
CA ARG A 92 -19.64 22.73 -7.62
C ARG A 92 -19.29 23.57 -8.86
N PRO A 93 -20.10 23.50 -9.93
CA PRO A 93 -19.86 24.29 -11.14
C PRO A 93 -20.20 25.78 -10.93
N SER A 94 -19.44 26.66 -11.56
CA SER A 94 -19.67 28.12 -11.58
C SER A 94 -20.41 28.62 -12.83
N SER A 95 -20.61 27.79 -13.85
CA SER A 95 -21.07 28.20 -15.20
C SER A 95 -22.19 27.32 -15.79
N SER A 96 -22.56 27.58 -17.05
CA SER A 96 -23.67 26.92 -17.78
C SER A 96 -23.41 25.43 -18.07
N LEU A 97 -24.47 24.67 -18.39
CA LEU A 97 -24.47 23.19 -18.46
C LEU A 97 -23.52 22.59 -19.53
N GLU A 98 -23.35 23.25 -20.68
CA GLU A 98 -22.44 22.78 -21.75
C GLU A 98 -20.97 23.08 -21.42
N GLU A 99 -20.70 24.28 -20.92
CA GLU A 99 -19.38 24.70 -20.44
C GLU A 99 -18.91 23.81 -19.27
N LYS A 100 -19.84 23.40 -18.41
CA LYS A 100 -19.62 22.42 -17.34
C LYS A 100 -19.08 21.09 -17.87
N ARG A 101 -19.69 20.54 -18.93
CA ARG A 101 -19.30 19.22 -19.46
C ARG A 101 -17.88 19.22 -20.02
N ALA A 102 -17.48 20.29 -20.71
CA ALA A 102 -16.13 20.43 -21.23
C ALA A 102 -15.10 20.54 -20.09
N LEU A 103 -15.37 21.38 -19.08
CA LEU A 103 -14.50 21.56 -17.92
C LEU A 103 -14.34 20.30 -17.06
N ASP A 104 -15.41 19.50 -16.93
CA ASP A 104 -15.37 18.23 -16.22
C ASP A 104 -14.51 17.19 -16.95
N ILE A 105 -14.53 17.16 -18.29
CA ILE A 105 -13.66 16.27 -19.09
C ILE A 105 -12.18 16.65 -18.94
N GLU A 106 -11.85 17.94 -18.99
CA GLU A 106 -10.47 18.40 -18.81
C GLU A 106 -9.94 18.08 -17.40
N LEU A 107 -10.76 18.34 -16.37
CA LEU A 107 -10.40 17.98 -15.00
C LEU A 107 -10.14 16.48 -14.87
N LEU A 108 -11.06 15.64 -15.36
CA LEU A 108 -10.91 14.18 -15.33
C LEU A 108 -9.68 13.71 -16.10
N LYS A 109 -9.36 14.35 -17.24
CA LYS A 109 -8.15 14.06 -18.00
C LYS A 109 -6.89 14.29 -17.17
N TYR A 110 -6.77 15.45 -16.52
CA TYR A 110 -5.57 15.77 -15.73
C TYR A 110 -5.49 14.97 -14.43
N LEU A 111 -6.63 14.69 -13.79
CA LEU A 111 -6.69 13.74 -12.68
C LEU A 111 -6.32 12.32 -13.12
N GLY A 112 -6.71 11.92 -14.33
CA GLY A 112 -6.33 10.64 -14.93
C GLY A 112 -4.83 10.54 -15.21
N ILE A 113 -4.20 11.60 -15.71
CA ILE A 113 -2.72 11.66 -15.88
C ILE A 113 -2.02 11.56 -14.52
N LEU A 114 -2.53 12.28 -13.50
CA LEU A 114 -2.02 12.20 -12.13
C LEU A 114 -2.14 10.77 -11.58
N PHE A 115 -3.29 10.14 -11.78
CA PHE A 115 -3.53 8.76 -11.36
C PHE A 115 -2.62 7.77 -12.07
N LEU A 116 -2.38 7.95 -13.37
CA LEU A 116 -1.43 7.15 -14.13
C LEU A 116 -0.02 7.28 -13.57
N GLY A 117 0.40 8.50 -13.20
CA GLY A 117 1.67 8.72 -12.51
C GLY A 117 1.77 7.94 -11.20
N LEU A 118 0.69 7.93 -10.39
CA LEU A 118 0.63 7.14 -9.16
C LEU A 118 0.68 5.63 -9.41
N LEU A 119 0.00 5.13 -10.43
CA LEU A 119 0.05 3.71 -10.83
C LEU A 119 1.48 3.30 -11.21
N LEU A 120 2.17 4.16 -11.94
CA LEU A 120 3.51 3.91 -12.47
C LEU A 120 4.60 3.81 -11.37
N ILE A 121 4.40 4.46 -10.22
CA ILE A 121 5.31 4.35 -9.06
C ILE A 121 4.89 3.31 -8.03
N HIS A 122 3.70 2.73 -8.16
CA HIS A 122 3.26 1.70 -7.23
C HIS A 122 4.02 0.41 -7.51
N ARG A 123 4.44 -0.28 -6.44
CA ARG A 123 5.13 -1.57 -6.54
C ARG A 123 4.21 -2.62 -7.17
N LEU A 124 4.77 -3.44 -8.05
CA LEU A 124 4.04 -4.55 -8.65
C LEU A 124 3.76 -5.65 -7.61
N PRO A 125 2.72 -6.47 -7.81
CA PRO A 125 2.48 -7.64 -6.97
C PRO A 125 3.71 -8.55 -6.93
N HIS A 126 4.06 -9.05 -5.75
CA HIS A 126 5.22 -9.92 -5.51
C HIS A 126 6.57 -9.32 -5.90
N ASN A 127 6.67 -8.00 -6.07
CA ASN A 127 7.89 -7.37 -6.57
C ASN A 127 8.20 -6.05 -5.87
N SER A 128 9.46 -5.87 -5.45
CA SER A 128 9.87 -4.66 -4.74
C SER A 128 9.98 -3.43 -5.65
N TYR A 129 10.00 -3.63 -6.97
CA TYR A 129 10.01 -2.56 -7.97
C TYR A 129 8.61 -2.20 -8.48
N SER A 130 8.49 -0.92 -8.83
CA SER A 130 7.40 -0.35 -9.62
C SER A 130 7.69 -0.45 -11.12
N VAL A 131 6.67 -0.22 -11.95
CA VAL A 131 6.81 -0.17 -13.41
C VAL A 131 7.91 0.83 -13.82
N MET A 132 7.95 2.01 -13.18
CA MET A 132 8.96 3.01 -13.51
C MET A 132 10.37 2.61 -13.11
N GLN A 133 10.54 1.81 -12.05
CA GLN A 133 11.85 1.28 -11.68
C GLN A 133 12.34 0.20 -12.65
N TYR A 134 11.44 -0.48 -13.37
CA TYR A 134 11.84 -1.34 -14.49
C TYR A 134 12.30 -0.55 -15.72
N ILE A 135 11.63 0.58 -16.02
CA ILE A 135 11.99 1.42 -17.16
C ILE A 135 13.27 2.23 -16.87
N ILE A 136 13.39 2.76 -15.66
CA ILE A 136 14.53 3.54 -15.17
C ILE A 136 15.03 2.89 -13.88
N PRO A 137 15.93 1.89 -13.98
CA PRO A 137 16.49 1.21 -12.82
C PRO A 137 17.17 2.15 -11.84
N PRO A 138 17.10 1.87 -10.52
CA PRO A 138 17.88 2.58 -9.53
C PRO A 138 19.38 2.44 -9.81
N ILE A 139 20.15 3.51 -9.54
CA ILE A 139 21.61 3.50 -9.71
C ILE A 139 22.24 3.37 -8.33
N SER A 140 22.83 2.21 -8.05
CA SER A 140 23.58 1.95 -6.82
C SER A 140 25.00 2.54 -6.92
N PHE A 141 25.40 3.36 -5.95
CA PHE A 141 26.75 3.93 -5.85
C PHE A 141 27.70 3.02 -5.08
N GLN A 142 28.99 3.31 -5.22
CA GLN A 142 30.03 2.55 -4.53
C GLN A 142 29.99 2.66 -3.00
N ASN A 143 29.46 3.77 -2.50
CA ASN A 143 29.46 4.10 -1.07
C ASN A 143 28.16 3.68 -0.35
N GLY A 144 27.34 2.81 -0.96
CA GLY A 144 26.10 2.32 -0.34
C GLY A 144 24.85 3.16 -0.54
N GLY A 145 24.93 4.29 -1.26
CA GLY A 145 23.75 5.07 -1.64
C GLY A 145 23.11 4.54 -2.93
N THR A 146 21.78 4.66 -3.04
CA THR A 146 21.05 4.34 -4.28
C THR A 146 20.23 5.53 -4.75
N LEU A 147 20.39 5.89 -6.03
CA LEU A 147 19.69 6.99 -6.67
C LEU A 147 18.47 6.49 -7.46
N TYR A 148 17.29 6.98 -7.07
CA TYR A 148 16.02 6.64 -7.72
C TYR A 148 15.60 7.73 -8.71
N LEU A 149 16.12 7.65 -9.94
CA LEU A 149 15.76 8.59 -11.02
C LEU A 149 14.34 8.35 -11.59
N SER A 150 13.77 7.16 -11.34
CA SER A 150 12.41 6.79 -11.76
C SER A 150 11.31 7.72 -11.22
N GLY A 151 11.58 8.47 -10.14
CA GLY A 151 10.66 9.47 -9.61
C GLY A 151 10.58 10.75 -10.44
N LEU A 152 11.60 11.08 -11.25
CA LEU A 152 11.64 12.35 -12.00
C LEU A 152 10.53 12.48 -13.06
N PRO A 153 10.28 11.48 -13.94
CA PRO A 153 9.15 11.57 -14.89
C PRO A 153 7.81 11.77 -14.18
N ILE A 154 7.66 11.16 -13.01
CA ILE A 154 6.43 11.19 -12.23
C ILE A 154 6.22 12.54 -11.57
N LEU A 155 7.30 13.15 -11.07
CA LEU A 155 7.28 14.54 -10.62
C LEU A 155 6.93 15.51 -11.75
N ILE A 156 7.45 15.29 -12.96
CA ILE A 156 7.10 16.11 -14.13
C ILE A 156 5.61 15.96 -14.48
N LEU A 157 5.08 14.74 -14.50
CA LEU A 157 3.65 14.47 -14.73
C LEU A 157 2.77 15.10 -13.63
N PHE A 158 3.20 15.04 -12.38
CA PHE A 158 2.53 15.68 -11.25
C PHE A 158 2.47 17.20 -11.45
N ILE A 159 3.62 17.85 -11.70
CA ILE A 159 3.70 19.31 -11.91
C ILE A 159 2.85 19.71 -13.11
N TYR A 160 2.96 18.99 -14.24
CA TYR A 160 2.17 19.25 -15.43
C TYR A 160 0.67 19.18 -15.14
N SER A 161 0.22 18.10 -14.50
CA SER A 161 -1.20 17.89 -14.18
C SER A 161 -1.69 18.95 -13.20
N PHE A 162 -0.89 19.27 -12.17
CA PHE A 162 -1.21 20.30 -11.20
C PHE A 162 -1.37 21.67 -11.84
N VAL A 163 -0.40 22.12 -12.66
CA VAL A 163 -0.45 23.39 -13.38
C VAL A 163 -1.70 23.45 -14.26
N LYS A 164 -2.01 22.37 -14.97
CA LYS A 164 -3.21 22.32 -15.81
C LYS A 164 -4.50 22.36 -15.03
N ILE A 165 -4.58 21.66 -13.90
CA ILE A 165 -5.75 21.70 -13.00
C ILE A 165 -5.96 23.12 -12.50
N ILE A 166 -4.95 23.80 -11.95
CA ILE A 166 -5.13 25.17 -11.42
C ILE A 166 -5.44 26.21 -12.49
N SER A 167 -5.13 25.93 -13.76
CA SER A 167 -5.44 26.80 -14.91
C SER A 167 -6.86 26.62 -15.47
N LEU A 168 -7.62 25.63 -15.00
CA LEU A 168 -9.02 25.46 -15.45
C LEU A 168 -9.86 26.66 -15.03
N SER A 169 -10.77 27.11 -15.89
CA SER A 169 -11.59 28.32 -15.64
C SER A 169 -12.40 28.21 -14.34
N ARG A 170 -12.85 27.01 -13.97
CA ARG A 170 -13.54 26.72 -12.69
C ARG A 170 -12.73 27.05 -11.44
N PHE A 171 -11.40 27.14 -11.56
CA PHE A 171 -10.47 27.43 -10.47
C PHE A 171 -9.81 28.80 -10.60
N ALA A 172 -10.18 29.62 -11.59
CA ALA A 172 -9.53 30.90 -11.86
C ALA A 172 -9.52 31.85 -10.65
N GLU A 173 -10.61 31.86 -9.87
CA GLU A 173 -10.76 32.70 -8.67
C GLU A 173 -10.39 31.97 -7.36
N LYS A 174 -9.97 30.70 -7.44
CA LYS A 174 -9.69 29.87 -6.27
C LYS A 174 -8.21 29.96 -5.91
N SER A 175 -7.90 29.79 -4.63
CA SER A 175 -6.51 29.79 -4.17
C SER A 175 -5.78 28.53 -4.64
N LYS A 176 -4.69 28.73 -5.39
CA LYS A 176 -3.82 27.66 -5.91
C LYS A 176 -3.24 26.78 -4.80
N PHE A 177 -2.89 27.38 -3.67
CA PHE A 177 -2.38 26.65 -2.51
C PHE A 177 -3.44 25.70 -1.93
N PHE A 178 -4.70 26.14 -1.82
CA PHE A 178 -5.77 25.26 -1.34
C PHE A 178 -6.06 24.11 -2.32
N ILE A 179 -6.00 24.36 -3.64
CA ILE A 179 -6.14 23.28 -4.64
C ILE A 179 -5.02 22.26 -4.50
N PHE A 180 -3.78 22.71 -4.31
CA PHE A 180 -2.64 21.84 -4.05
C PHE A 180 -2.85 20.98 -2.79
N LEU A 181 -3.30 21.60 -1.70
CA LEU A 181 -3.59 20.89 -0.45
C LEU A 181 -4.69 19.83 -0.64
N ILE A 182 -5.77 20.19 -1.33
CA ILE A 182 -6.87 19.26 -1.68
C ILE A 182 -6.32 18.06 -2.47
N LEU A 183 -5.45 18.31 -3.45
CA LEU A 183 -4.87 17.25 -4.27
C LEU A 183 -4.02 16.30 -3.43
N ILE A 184 -3.13 16.81 -2.59
CA ILE A 184 -2.20 15.98 -1.80
C ILE A 184 -2.91 15.28 -0.63
N VAL A 185 -3.77 15.98 0.11
CA VAL A 185 -4.36 15.46 1.35
C VAL A 185 -5.59 14.60 1.09
N MET A 186 -6.28 14.80 -0.04
CA MET A 186 -7.53 14.09 -0.31
C MET A 186 -7.44 13.24 -1.57
N ILE A 187 -7.12 13.86 -2.71
CA ILE A 187 -7.21 13.17 -4.00
C ILE A 187 -6.16 12.06 -4.11
N MET A 188 -4.90 12.34 -3.76
CA MET A 188 -3.83 11.33 -3.82
C MET A 188 -4.06 10.14 -2.86
N PRO A 189 -4.49 10.33 -1.60
CA PRO A 189 -4.89 9.22 -0.74
C PRO A 189 -6.05 8.39 -1.29
N LEU A 190 -7.09 9.03 -1.84
CA LEU A 190 -8.21 8.31 -2.49
C LEU A 190 -7.74 7.49 -3.69
N MET A 191 -6.83 8.04 -4.50
CA MET A 191 -6.18 7.34 -5.60
C MET A 191 -5.38 6.13 -5.08
N GLY A 192 -4.56 6.30 -4.04
CA GLY A 192 -3.81 5.22 -3.41
C GLY A 192 -4.73 4.10 -2.87
N GLN A 193 -5.83 4.47 -2.20
CA GLN A 193 -6.84 3.50 -1.74
C GLN A 193 -7.47 2.71 -2.89
N SER A 194 -7.72 3.38 -4.03
CA SER A 194 -8.26 2.72 -5.23
C SER A 194 -7.29 1.68 -5.79
N ILE A 195 -5.98 1.96 -5.75
CA ILE A 195 -4.94 1.01 -6.14
C ILE A 195 -4.91 -0.19 -5.19
N HIS A 196 -4.98 0.04 -3.88
CA HIS A 196 -5.04 -1.05 -2.90
C HIS A 196 -6.29 -1.94 -3.07
N LEU A 197 -7.44 -1.34 -3.40
CA LEU A 197 -8.66 -2.08 -3.71
C LEU A 197 -8.48 -2.93 -4.97
N ALA A 198 -7.89 -2.38 -6.03
CA ALA A 198 -7.58 -3.10 -7.25
C ALA A 198 -6.61 -4.27 -6.99
N ARG A 199 -5.54 -4.05 -6.23
CA ARG A 199 -4.58 -5.09 -5.81
C ARG A 199 -5.26 -6.21 -5.02
N SER A 200 -6.12 -5.85 -4.07
CA SER A 200 -6.88 -6.85 -3.30
C SER A 200 -7.82 -7.66 -4.17
N THR A 201 -8.45 -7.01 -5.16
CA THR A 201 -9.32 -7.70 -6.12
C THR A 201 -8.52 -8.62 -7.02
N TYR A 202 -7.34 -8.18 -7.48
CA TYR A 202 -6.41 -8.99 -8.25
C TYR A 202 -6.03 -10.27 -7.50
N HIS A 203 -5.59 -10.15 -6.24
CA HIS A 203 -5.23 -11.32 -5.43
C HIS A 203 -6.45 -12.19 -5.08
N ALA A 204 -7.62 -11.61 -4.82
CA ALA A 204 -8.83 -12.39 -4.55
C ALA A 204 -9.34 -13.17 -5.78
N LEU A 205 -8.98 -12.74 -6.99
CA LEU A 205 -9.28 -13.44 -8.24
C LEU A 205 -8.16 -14.40 -8.66
N ALA A 206 -6.99 -14.35 -8.01
CA ALA A 206 -5.96 -15.33 -8.22
C ALA A 206 -6.52 -16.71 -7.79
N GLN A 207 -6.47 -17.68 -8.70
CA GLN A 207 -7.02 -19.03 -8.44
C GLN A 207 -6.16 -19.83 -7.45
N SER A 208 -4.94 -19.36 -7.20
CA SER A 208 -3.93 -19.95 -6.34
C SER A 208 -3.98 -19.29 -4.95
N ASN A 209 -3.90 -20.08 -3.87
CA ASN A 209 -3.94 -19.53 -2.51
C ASN A 209 -2.66 -18.75 -2.20
N LEU A 210 -1.50 -19.29 -2.60
CA LEU A 210 -0.21 -18.60 -2.42
C LEU A 210 -0.07 -17.37 -3.30
N ALA A 211 -0.68 -17.34 -4.50
CA ALA A 211 -0.71 -16.12 -5.33
C ALA A 211 -1.53 -14.97 -4.72
N ALA A 212 -2.31 -15.24 -3.68
CA ALA A 212 -2.99 -14.20 -2.91
C ALA A 212 -2.11 -13.62 -1.79
N VAL A 213 -0.90 -14.16 -1.56
CA VAL A 213 0.05 -13.68 -0.56
C VAL A 213 1.06 -12.75 -1.21
N ASP A 214 1.18 -11.54 -0.68
CA ASP A 214 2.10 -10.52 -1.19
C ASP A 214 3.11 -10.09 -0.12
N CYS A 215 4.16 -9.35 -0.52
CA CYS A 215 5.20 -8.89 0.40
C CYS A 215 5.11 -7.39 0.68
N ASN A 216 5.11 -7.03 1.95
CA ASN A 216 5.34 -5.67 2.41
C ASN A 216 6.85 -5.37 2.46
N PHE A 217 7.39 -4.98 1.32
CA PHE A 217 8.83 -4.67 1.19
C PHE A 217 9.32 -3.46 1.99
N ASP A 218 8.44 -2.67 2.62
CA ASP A 218 8.88 -1.59 3.53
C ASP A 218 9.22 -2.11 4.93
N ASN A 219 8.61 -3.24 5.32
CA ASN A 219 8.84 -3.90 6.60
C ASN A 219 9.59 -5.23 6.46
N SER A 220 10.09 -5.52 5.26
CA SER A 220 10.88 -6.72 4.96
C SER A 220 12.32 -6.34 4.69
N SER A 221 13.25 -7.09 5.26
CA SER A 221 14.68 -6.90 5.09
C SER A 221 15.41 -8.24 5.14
N ILE A 222 16.52 -8.32 4.42
CA ILE A 222 17.52 -9.34 4.62
C ILE A 222 18.76 -8.60 5.12
N ASN A 223 19.33 -9.07 6.22
CA ASN A 223 20.54 -8.52 6.81
C ASN A 223 21.56 -9.63 6.90
N ILE A 224 22.81 -9.27 6.69
CA ILE A 224 23.92 -10.22 6.74
C ILE A 224 24.87 -9.72 7.79
N THR A 225 25.34 -10.62 8.64
CA THR A 225 26.30 -10.34 9.70
C THR A 225 27.33 -11.46 9.77
N THR A 226 28.49 -11.16 10.33
CA THR A 226 29.55 -12.14 10.55
C THR A 226 29.20 -13.03 11.73
N GLY A 227 29.35 -14.35 11.56
CA GLY A 227 29.25 -15.34 12.63
C GLY A 227 30.60 -15.65 13.26
N GLU A 228 30.65 -16.69 14.08
CA GLU A 228 31.91 -17.26 14.59
C GLU A 228 32.56 -18.16 13.52
N ASP A 229 33.86 -18.39 13.61
CA ASP A 229 34.59 -19.40 12.81
C ASP A 229 34.45 -19.33 11.27
N GLY A 230 34.23 -18.14 10.73
CA GLY A 230 34.11 -17.94 9.26
C GLY A 230 32.71 -18.20 8.72
N GLU A 231 31.71 -18.27 9.59
CA GLU A 231 30.30 -18.33 9.21
C GLU A 231 29.74 -16.95 8.84
N VAL A 232 28.71 -16.97 8.00
CA VAL A 232 27.89 -15.80 7.67
C VAL A 232 26.47 -16.04 8.16
N LEU A 233 25.97 -15.14 9.00
CA LEU A 233 24.61 -15.16 9.51
C LEU A 233 23.72 -14.34 8.59
N VAL A 234 22.68 -14.97 8.04
CA VAL A 234 21.67 -14.33 7.20
C VAL A 234 20.39 -14.19 8.01
N ASN A 235 20.11 -12.97 8.43
CA ASN A 235 18.94 -12.56 9.18
C ASN A 235 17.82 -12.14 8.21
N VAL A 236 16.79 -12.97 8.11
CA VAL A 236 15.66 -12.78 7.19
C VAL A 236 14.45 -12.29 7.98
N SER A 237 13.94 -11.11 7.61
CA SER A 237 12.68 -10.56 8.12
C SER A 237 11.73 -10.32 6.95
N LEU A 238 10.67 -11.10 6.83
CA LEU A 238 9.62 -10.90 5.82
C LEU A 238 8.30 -10.55 6.50
N GLU A 239 7.63 -9.54 5.96
CA GLU A 239 6.24 -9.23 6.31
C GLU A 239 5.36 -9.51 5.09
N LEU A 240 4.61 -10.60 5.15
CA LEU A 240 3.69 -10.99 4.08
C LEU A 240 2.27 -10.52 4.41
N ILE A 241 1.51 -10.13 3.39
CA ILE A 241 0.11 -9.73 3.49
C ILE A 241 -0.73 -10.76 2.74
N ASP A 242 -1.63 -11.42 3.44
CA ASP A 242 -2.47 -12.47 2.88
C ASP A 242 -3.83 -11.94 2.45
N TYR A 243 -4.03 -11.73 1.15
CA TYR A 243 -5.31 -11.30 0.58
C TYR A 243 -6.30 -12.45 0.36
N GLY A 244 -5.91 -13.69 0.65
CA GLY A 244 -6.71 -14.89 0.49
C GLY A 244 -7.87 -15.00 1.46
N ARG A 245 -8.63 -16.09 1.32
CA ARG A 245 -9.72 -16.47 2.25
C ARG A 245 -9.54 -17.86 2.85
N ASN A 246 -8.59 -18.63 2.30
CA ASN A 246 -8.36 -20.01 2.66
C ASN A 246 -7.15 -20.11 3.57
N HIS A 247 -7.18 -21.09 4.46
CA HIS A 247 -6.00 -21.45 5.23
C HIS A 247 -5.17 -22.41 4.41
N ASN A 248 -3.91 -22.06 4.21
CA ASN A 248 -2.94 -22.87 3.48
C ASN A 248 -1.63 -22.91 4.24
N GLN A 249 -0.94 -24.03 4.16
CA GLN A 249 0.42 -24.18 4.69
C GLN A 249 1.42 -23.97 3.58
N PHE A 250 2.53 -23.31 3.88
CA PHE A 250 3.61 -23.11 2.93
C PHE A 250 4.97 -23.09 3.62
N LYS A 251 6.01 -23.30 2.82
CA LYS A 251 7.40 -23.11 3.20
C LYS A 251 7.97 -21.96 2.39
N VAL A 252 9.10 -21.42 2.88
CA VAL A 252 9.83 -20.37 2.18
C VAL A 252 11.19 -20.89 1.79
N ARG A 253 11.53 -20.74 0.51
CA ARG A 253 12.88 -20.95 -0.01
C ARG A 253 13.44 -19.64 -0.53
N ILE A 254 14.64 -19.29 -0.10
CA ILE A 254 15.37 -18.10 -0.51
C ILE A 254 16.39 -18.54 -1.56
N HIS A 255 16.26 -18.07 -2.79
CA HIS A 255 17.26 -18.35 -3.82
C HIS A 255 18.43 -17.38 -3.67
N ILE A 256 19.63 -17.93 -3.56
CA ILE A 256 20.87 -17.18 -3.43
C ILE A 256 21.15 -16.51 -4.78
N PRO A 257 21.48 -15.20 -4.79
CA PRO A 257 21.85 -14.52 -6.03
C PRO A 257 23.00 -15.25 -6.75
N GLU A 258 22.97 -15.31 -8.08
CA GLU A 258 23.97 -16.06 -8.88
C GLU A 258 25.43 -15.70 -8.52
N LYS A 259 25.70 -14.40 -8.27
CA LYS A 259 27.02 -13.91 -7.85
C LYS A 259 27.50 -14.47 -6.52
N TRP A 260 26.59 -15.01 -5.73
CA TRP A 260 26.82 -15.49 -4.37
C TRP A 260 26.89 -16.99 -4.27
N GLN A 261 26.37 -17.71 -5.25
CA GLN A 261 26.40 -19.18 -5.28
C GLN A 261 27.84 -19.70 -5.16
N ALA A 262 28.81 -19.01 -5.78
CA ALA A 262 30.23 -19.35 -5.67
C ALA A 262 30.80 -19.24 -4.23
N TYR A 263 30.24 -18.38 -3.37
CA TYR A 263 30.72 -18.19 -2.00
C TYR A 263 30.16 -19.19 -1.00
N PHE A 264 29.06 -19.87 -1.33
CA PHE A 264 28.35 -20.73 -0.38
C PHE A 264 28.13 -22.16 -0.92
N ASP A 265 28.53 -22.45 -2.17
CA ASP A 265 28.31 -23.73 -2.86
C ASP A 265 26.85 -24.20 -2.79
N MET A 266 25.92 -23.26 -2.93
CA MET A 266 24.47 -23.53 -2.86
C MET A 266 23.65 -22.53 -3.66
N ASP A 267 22.54 -23.03 -4.20
CA ASP A 267 21.62 -22.23 -5.01
C ASP A 267 20.49 -21.61 -4.19
N SER A 268 20.13 -22.22 -3.06
CA SER A 268 19.00 -21.77 -2.25
C SER A 268 19.08 -22.22 -0.79
N LEU A 269 18.35 -21.52 0.06
CA LEU A 269 18.16 -21.79 1.48
C LEU A 269 16.70 -22.03 1.77
N GLN A 270 16.40 -23.06 2.56
CA GLN A 270 15.03 -23.32 3.01
C GLN A 270 14.88 -22.89 4.46
N LEU A 271 13.86 -22.07 4.74
CA LEU A 271 13.47 -21.75 6.10
C LEU A 271 12.93 -23.00 6.81
N GLU A 272 13.20 -23.15 8.10
CA GLU A 272 12.89 -24.38 8.83
C GLU A 272 11.39 -24.55 9.09
N LYS A 273 10.70 -23.44 9.33
CA LYS A 273 9.29 -23.45 9.76
C LYS A 273 8.34 -23.62 8.58
N ILE A 274 7.20 -24.23 8.89
CA ILE A 274 6.00 -24.20 8.03
C ILE A 274 5.14 -23.03 8.51
N TYR A 275 4.69 -22.23 7.55
CA TYR A 275 3.90 -21.02 7.76
C TYR A 275 2.46 -21.26 7.32
N THR A 276 1.51 -20.49 7.87
CA THR A 276 0.09 -20.58 7.53
C THR A 276 -0.44 -19.24 7.01
N THR A 277 -1.30 -19.32 6.00
CA THR A 277 -2.14 -18.22 5.54
C THR A 277 -3.42 -18.20 6.38
N ASP A 278 -3.87 -17.02 6.81
CA ASP A 278 -5.06 -16.84 7.67
C ASP A 278 -6.16 -15.99 6.99
N GLY A 279 -5.88 -15.54 5.76
CA GLY A 279 -6.71 -14.70 4.91
C GLY A 279 -6.90 -13.27 5.41
N TYR A 280 -7.88 -12.59 4.79
CA TYR A 280 -8.46 -11.34 5.28
C TYR A 280 -7.50 -10.16 5.48
N ARG A 281 -6.40 -10.13 4.71
CA ARG A 281 -5.30 -9.16 4.82
C ARG A 281 -4.54 -9.25 6.15
N ASN A 282 -4.53 -10.41 6.78
CA ASN A 282 -3.68 -10.66 7.92
C ASN A 282 -2.21 -10.62 7.51
N THR A 283 -1.39 -10.18 8.45
CA THR A 283 0.05 -10.04 8.26
C THR A 283 0.76 -11.26 8.83
N ILE A 284 1.59 -11.92 8.02
CA ILE A 284 2.45 -13.03 8.44
C ILE A 284 3.86 -12.46 8.60
N LYS A 285 4.40 -12.53 9.82
CA LYS A 285 5.75 -12.07 10.12
C LYS A 285 6.68 -13.27 10.22
N ILE A 286 7.70 -13.28 9.37
CA ILE A 286 8.72 -14.32 9.31
C ILE A 286 10.03 -13.69 9.77
N GLN A 287 10.62 -14.28 10.80
CA GLN A 287 11.93 -13.89 11.31
C GLN A 287 12.74 -15.16 11.59
N GLU A 288 13.77 -15.36 10.78
CA GLU A 288 14.70 -16.50 10.91
C GLU A 288 16.13 -16.02 10.68
N GLU A 289 17.07 -16.65 11.40
CA GLU A 289 18.50 -16.50 11.19
C GLU A 289 19.03 -17.81 10.62
N LEU A 290 19.81 -17.72 9.55
CA LEU A 290 20.38 -18.87 8.86
C LEU A 290 21.90 -18.77 8.91
N GLN A 291 22.57 -19.89 9.22
CA GLN A 291 24.02 -19.99 9.24
C GLN A 291 24.52 -20.52 7.89
N LEU A 292 25.41 -19.78 7.24
CA LEU A 292 26.05 -20.17 5.98
C LEU A 292 27.54 -20.36 6.16
N GLN A 293 28.02 -21.49 5.67
CA GLN A 293 29.46 -21.76 5.58
C GLN A 293 30.02 -21.14 4.31
N ILE A 294 31.12 -20.41 4.44
CA ILE A 294 31.85 -19.88 3.29
C ILE A 294 32.59 -21.03 2.60
N ALA A 295 32.43 -21.15 1.29
CA ALA A 295 33.07 -22.16 0.47
C ALA A 295 34.61 -22.05 0.53
N GLU A 296 35.30 -23.19 0.36
CA GLU A 296 36.75 -23.24 0.41
C GLU A 296 37.39 -22.27 -0.59
N GLY A 297 38.39 -21.51 -0.14
CA GLY A 297 39.10 -20.54 -0.96
C GLY A 297 38.48 -19.15 -1.02
N HIS A 298 37.33 -18.94 -0.36
CA HIS A 298 36.71 -17.63 -0.18
C HIS A 298 36.85 -17.12 1.26
N THR A 299 36.83 -15.80 1.40
CA THR A 299 36.86 -15.12 2.68
C THR A 299 35.63 -14.25 2.86
N GLU A 300 35.33 -13.92 4.12
CA GLU A 300 34.26 -12.99 4.46
C GLU A 300 34.39 -11.65 3.72
N SER A 301 35.62 -11.18 3.51
CA SER A 301 35.91 -9.95 2.79
C SER A 301 35.43 -9.98 1.33
N ASP A 302 35.46 -11.16 0.69
CA ASP A 302 34.99 -11.31 -0.69
C ASP A 302 33.48 -11.05 -0.79
N ILE A 303 32.71 -11.48 0.21
CA ILE A 303 31.25 -11.31 0.29
C ILE A 303 30.89 -9.83 0.43
N TRP A 304 31.56 -9.13 1.35
CA TRP A 304 31.33 -7.69 1.58
C TRP A 304 31.73 -6.83 0.38
N ASN A 305 32.82 -7.19 -0.30
CA ASN A 305 33.28 -6.51 -1.50
C ASN A 305 32.27 -6.59 -2.66
N HIS A 306 31.41 -7.60 -2.67
CA HIS A 306 30.39 -7.81 -3.72
C HIS A 306 29.04 -7.11 -3.46
N ARG A 307 28.93 -6.29 -2.40
CA ARG A 307 27.77 -5.43 -2.10
C ARG A 307 26.44 -6.17 -2.17
N TRP A 308 26.29 -7.10 -1.23
CA TRP A 308 25.12 -7.95 -1.07
C TRP A 308 23.79 -7.19 -1.07
N TYR A 309 23.77 -5.99 -0.47
CA TYR A 309 22.58 -5.16 -0.33
C TYR A 309 22.01 -4.70 -1.68
N ASN A 310 22.79 -4.75 -2.78
CA ASN A 310 22.33 -4.42 -4.13
C ASN A 310 21.86 -5.64 -4.95
N GLN A 311 21.95 -6.85 -4.40
CA GLN A 311 21.57 -8.06 -5.11
C GLN A 311 20.05 -8.26 -5.10
N THR A 312 19.54 -8.96 -6.11
CA THR A 312 18.12 -9.35 -6.13
C THR A 312 17.98 -10.70 -5.45
N PHE A 313 17.18 -10.73 -4.39
CA PHE A 313 16.80 -11.96 -3.69
C PHE A 313 15.42 -12.42 -4.17
N TYR A 314 15.28 -13.73 -4.34
CA TYR A 314 14.02 -14.35 -4.72
C TYR A 314 13.54 -15.22 -3.57
N TYR A 315 12.31 -14.99 -3.12
CA TYR A 315 11.65 -15.77 -2.07
C TYR A 315 10.54 -16.58 -2.73
N GLU A 316 10.73 -17.89 -2.77
CA GLU A 316 9.74 -18.83 -3.24
C GLU A 316 8.86 -19.25 -2.07
N LEU A 317 7.58 -18.90 -2.11
CA LEU A 317 6.57 -19.48 -1.23
C LEU A 317 6.01 -20.71 -1.94
N TYR A 318 6.09 -21.87 -1.31
CA TYR A 318 5.67 -23.11 -1.97
C TYR A 318 5.02 -24.12 -1.01
N ASN A 319 4.17 -24.96 -1.58
CA ASN A 319 3.62 -26.17 -0.98
C ASN A 319 3.55 -27.30 -2.03
N ASP A 320 2.82 -28.37 -1.75
CA ASP A 320 2.72 -29.53 -2.65
C ASP A 320 1.92 -29.24 -3.94
N GLU A 321 1.09 -28.19 -3.95
CA GLU A 321 0.17 -27.88 -5.06
C GLU A 321 0.65 -26.72 -5.92
N GLU A 322 1.32 -25.73 -5.32
CA GLU A 322 1.63 -24.45 -5.94
C GLU A 322 2.90 -23.79 -5.39
N SER A 323 3.47 -22.90 -6.19
CA SER A 323 4.64 -22.09 -5.85
C SER A 323 4.49 -20.69 -6.45
N ILE A 324 4.87 -19.66 -5.69
CA ILE A 324 4.91 -18.26 -6.15
C ILE A 324 6.25 -17.64 -5.78
N MET A 325 6.75 -16.79 -6.68
CA MET A 325 8.02 -16.09 -6.49
C MET A 325 7.81 -14.64 -6.10
N ILE A 326 8.44 -14.23 -5.00
CA ILE A 326 8.52 -12.85 -4.53
C ILE A 326 9.93 -12.33 -4.80
N ILE A 327 10.03 -11.22 -5.50
CA ILE A 327 11.30 -10.65 -5.98
C ILE A 327 11.62 -9.39 -5.17
N ASN A 328 12.68 -9.44 -4.38
CA ASN A 328 13.21 -8.28 -3.68
C ASN A 328 14.51 -7.82 -4.33
N HIS A 329 14.41 -6.77 -5.14
CA HIS A 329 15.56 -6.03 -5.61
C HIS A 329 16.20 -5.25 -4.46
N GLY A 330 17.48 -5.54 -4.21
CA GLY A 330 18.33 -4.85 -3.24
C GLY A 330 18.36 -3.33 -3.44
N ARG A 331 18.65 -2.59 -2.36
CA ARG A 331 18.51 -1.15 -2.27
C ARG A 331 19.74 -0.45 -1.73
#